data_AF-A0A7G2S3L1-F1
#
_entry.id   AF-A0A7G2S3L1-F1
#
_cell.length_a   1.000
_cell.length_b   1.000
_cell.length_c   1.000
_cell.angle_alpha   90.00
_cell.angle_beta   90.00
_cell.angle_gamma   90.00
#
_symmetry.space_group_name_H-M   'P 1'
#
loop_
_entity.id
_entity.type
_entity.pdbx_description
1 polymer ?
#
loop_
_entity_poly.entity_id
_entity_poly.type
_entity_poly.pdbx_seq_one_letter_code
_entity_poly.pdbx_strand_id
1 'polypeptide(L)'
;MEVNSNGFSPVFAEVVVSDYQIDAGSNVDIDTDLDASVKWAFLKDSPVTRGLFSVMNKSAVEQSVTLSVYGNWGADGQGGIIDTSNGDQVVDNTDTWVTIADDLVNGDNSDPVITTGISGPGSTVTTTVVDLDTSNYVIDYTFDVPAGATRSIVAFHEMSKDITGAAGIASHYESGSALNQANLLAGLTNSERSRVVNYALPQASVAEDTRARSSSGGSAGAAFMALIAGMGIARRRTKR
;
A
#
# COMPACT_ATOMS: atom_id res chain seq x y z
N MET A 1 -18.26 -4.13 6.45
CA MET A 1 -18.48 -2.94 5.62
C MET A 1 -17.61 -3.13 4.40
N GLU A 2 -18.23 -3.39 3.26
CA GLU A 2 -17.52 -3.66 2.01
C GLU A 2 -17.19 -2.34 1.30
N VAL A 3 -15.90 -2.10 1.07
CA VAL A 3 -15.42 -1.12 0.10
C VAL A 3 -15.18 -1.89 -1.21
N ASN A 4 -16.07 -1.70 -2.19
CA ASN A 4 -15.86 -2.16 -3.56
C ASN A 4 -15.42 -0.96 -4.40
N SER A 5 -14.26 -1.06 -5.05
CA SER A 5 -13.85 -0.09 -6.06
C SER A 5 -13.22 -0.79 -7.27
N ASN A 6 -14.01 -1.57 -7.99
CA ASN A 6 -13.67 -2.01 -9.35
C ASN A 6 -14.15 -0.95 -10.36
N GLY A 7 -13.23 -0.13 -10.86
CA GLY A 7 -13.45 0.69 -12.04
C GLY A 7 -12.52 1.89 -12.16
N PHE A 8 -11.50 1.79 -13.03
CA PHE A 8 -10.86 2.96 -13.61
C PHE A 8 -10.71 2.78 -15.12
N SER A 9 -11.29 3.72 -15.89
CA SER A 9 -11.13 3.81 -17.34
C SER A 9 -10.32 5.07 -17.63
N PRO A 10 -9.09 4.98 -18.16
CA PRO A 10 -8.29 6.17 -18.40
C PRO A 10 -8.73 6.85 -19.69
N VAL A 11 -9.30 8.05 -19.57
CA VAL A 11 -9.39 8.98 -20.71
C VAL A 11 -8.00 9.58 -20.92
N PHE A 12 -7.45 9.38 -22.12
CA PHE A 12 -6.15 9.88 -22.53
C PHE A 12 -6.03 11.40 -22.32
N ALA A 13 -5.29 11.78 -21.28
CA ALA A 13 -4.63 13.07 -21.18
C ALA A 13 -3.19 12.78 -20.81
N GLU A 14 -2.26 13.31 -21.61
CA GLU A 14 -0.82 13.28 -21.32
C GLU A 14 -0.60 14.11 -20.04
N VAL A 15 -0.71 13.44 -18.90
CA VAL A 15 -0.39 13.98 -17.58
C VAL A 15 1.08 13.64 -17.33
N VAL A 16 1.90 14.65 -17.07
CA VAL A 16 3.21 14.45 -16.46
C VAL A 16 2.97 13.90 -15.06
N VAL A 17 2.97 12.58 -14.89
CA VAL A 17 2.73 11.92 -13.61
C VAL A 17 3.98 12.03 -12.75
N SER A 18 3.99 12.98 -11.82
CA SER A 18 4.73 12.84 -10.57
C SER A 18 4.07 11.75 -9.71
N ASP A 19 4.78 11.15 -8.74
CA ASP A 19 4.20 10.16 -7.82
C ASP A 19 2.81 10.60 -7.36
N TYR A 20 1.78 9.85 -7.76
CA TYR A 20 0.40 10.25 -7.54
C TYR A 20 -0.09 9.58 -6.27
N GLN A 21 -0.25 10.40 -5.22
CA GLN A 21 -0.83 9.97 -3.95
C GLN A 21 -2.32 10.32 -3.99
N ILE A 22 -3.18 9.31 -3.90
CA ILE A 22 -4.59 9.53 -3.62
C ILE A 22 -4.80 9.23 -2.15
N ASP A 23 -5.06 10.27 -1.37
CA ASP A 23 -5.65 10.09 -0.05
C ASP A 23 -7.14 9.80 -0.25
N ALA A 24 -7.46 8.57 -0.65
CA ALA A 24 -8.84 8.13 -0.86
C ALA A 24 -9.56 7.85 0.48
N GLY A 25 -8.87 8.03 1.61
CA GLY A 25 -9.43 7.83 2.94
C GLY A 25 -10.37 8.98 3.32
N SER A 26 -11.67 8.80 3.10
CA SER A 26 -12.59 9.23 4.15
C SER A 26 -12.15 8.50 5.42
N ASN A 27 -11.88 9.20 6.52
CA ASN A 27 -11.82 8.53 7.83
C ASN A 27 -13.13 7.75 7.97
N VAL A 28 -13.02 6.43 7.91
CA VAL A 28 -14.16 5.57 8.20
C VAL A 28 -14.11 5.36 9.70
N ASP A 29 -15.05 5.96 10.43
CA ASP A 29 -15.36 5.53 11.78
C ASP A 29 -15.78 4.06 11.66
N ILE A 30 -14.90 3.13 12.05
CA ILE A 30 -15.22 1.69 12.08
C ILE A 30 -16.14 1.42 13.27
N ASP A 31 -15.86 2.11 14.39
CA ASP A 31 -16.64 2.15 15.63
C ASP A 31 -16.32 3.45 16.39
N THR A 32 -16.92 3.69 17.56
CA THR A 32 -16.65 4.90 18.38
C THR A 32 -15.17 5.06 18.74
N ASP A 33 -14.45 3.94 18.80
CA ASP A 33 -13.11 3.86 19.37
C ASP A 33 -12.01 3.63 18.33
N LEU A 34 -12.36 3.32 17.08
CA LEU A 34 -11.42 3.03 16.00
C LEU A 34 -11.70 3.88 14.75
N ASP A 35 -10.69 4.58 14.28
CA ASP A 35 -10.67 5.20 12.96
C ASP A 35 -9.81 4.36 12.01
N ALA A 36 -10.23 4.21 10.76
CA ALA A 36 -9.35 3.72 9.71
C ALA A 36 -9.25 4.66 8.51
N SER A 37 -8.09 4.61 7.86
CA SER A 37 -7.79 5.32 6.63
C SER A 37 -6.92 4.49 5.72
N VAL A 38 -6.94 4.79 4.42
CA VAL A 38 -6.03 4.23 3.43
C VAL A 38 -5.42 5.33 2.60
N LYS A 39 -4.10 5.28 2.43
CA LYS A 39 -3.35 6.15 1.53
C LYS A 39 -2.81 5.32 0.38
N TRP A 40 -3.26 5.63 -0.83
CA TRP A 40 -2.81 4.96 -2.05
C TRP A 40 -1.69 5.75 -2.71
N ALA A 41 -0.69 5.02 -3.20
CA ALA A 41 0.39 5.56 -4.01
C ALA A 41 0.53 4.76 -5.31
N PHE A 42 0.53 5.46 -6.44
CA PHE A 42 0.96 4.93 -7.73
C PHE A 42 2.37 5.46 -7.99
N LEU A 43 3.36 4.57 -7.96
CA LEU A 43 4.77 4.96 -8.04
C LEU A 43 5.10 5.29 -9.50
N LYS A 44 5.69 6.46 -9.77
CA LYS A 44 5.84 6.94 -11.15
C LYS A 44 6.89 6.14 -11.95
N ASP A 45 7.88 5.58 -11.25
CA ASP A 45 9.03 4.88 -11.86
C ASP A 45 8.89 3.35 -11.80
N SER A 46 7.75 2.84 -11.30
CA SER A 46 7.51 1.40 -11.13
C SER A 46 6.02 1.10 -11.27
N PRO A 47 5.62 0.02 -11.95
CA PRO A 47 4.22 -0.34 -12.15
C PRO A 47 3.58 -0.93 -10.87
N VAL A 48 3.70 -0.18 -9.76
CA VAL A 48 3.30 -0.57 -8.42
C VAL A 48 2.20 0.33 -7.88
N THR A 49 1.17 -0.29 -7.35
CA THR A 49 0.25 0.32 -6.40
C THR A 49 0.65 -0.07 -4.98
N ARG A 50 0.81 0.93 -4.11
CA ARG A 50 1.04 0.72 -2.67
C ARG A 50 -0.14 1.27 -1.88
N GLY A 51 -0.76 0.44 -1.06
CA GLY A 51 -1.75 0.84 -0.05
C GLY A 51 -1.13 0.91 1.34
N LEU A 52 -1.28 2.04 2.03
CA LEU A 52 -0.96 2.17 3.46
C LEU A 52 -2.27 2.26 4.24
N PHE A 53 -2.69 1.14 4.80
CA PHE A 53 -3.92 1.01 5.58
C PHE A 53 -3.61 1.30 7.05
N SER A 54 -4.24 2.27 7.66
CA SER A 54 -3.95 2.70 9.03
C SER A 54 -5.18 2.57 9.91
N VAL A 55 -4.97 2.10 11.14
CA VAL A 55 -5.99 2.03 12.19
C VAL A 55 -5.51 2.85 13.39
N MET A 56 -6.31 3.83 13.81
CA MET A 56 -6.07 4.63 15.00
C MET A 56 -7.04 4.24 16.10
N ASN A 57 -6.49 3.90 17.26
CA ASN A 57 -7.27 3.63 18.47
C ASN A 57 -7.46 4.93 19.27
N LYS A 58 -8.70 5.42 19.30
CA LYS A 58 -9.11 6.63 20.02
C LYS A 58 -9.44 6.37 21.49
N SER A 59 -9.56 5.10 21.89
CA SER A 59 -9.91 4.72 23.25
C SER A 59 -8.73 4.87 24.22
N ALA A 60 -9.02 4.73 25.51
CA ALA A 60 -8.03 4.77 26.59
C ALA A 60 -7.38 3.40 26.89
N VAL A 61 -7.77 2.34 26.16
CA VAL A 61 -7.28 0.97 26.34
C VAL A 61 -6.73 0.42 25.04
N GLU A 62 -5.85 -0.56 25.10
CA GLU A 62 -5.39 -1.28 23.90
C GLU A 62 -6.54 -2.05 23.26
N GLN A 63 -6.54 -2.11 21.93
CA GLN A 63 -7.56 -2.81 21.13
C GLN A 63 -6.86 -3.83 20.23
N SER A 64 -7.34 -5.06 20.23
CA SER A 64 -6.92 -6.07 19.26
C SER A 64 -7.78 -5.95 18.01
N VAL A 65 -7.14 -5.78 16.85
CA VAL A 65 -7.80 -5.46 15.58
C VAL A 65 -7.43 -6.51 14.54
N THR A 66 -8.44 -6.99 13.80
CA THR A 66 -8.23 -7.71 12.54
C THR A 66 -8.61 -6.78 11.39
N LEU A 67 -7.63 -6.46 10.55
CA LEU A 67 -7.83 -5.69 9.33
C LEU A 67 -7.79 -6.65 8.13
N SER A 68 -8.90 -6.75 7.40
CA SER A 68 -8.96 -7.49 6.14
C SER A 68 -8.60 -6.59 4.97
N VAL A 69 -7.56 -6.96 4.22
CA VAL A 69 -7.24 -6.37 2.92
C VAL A 69 -7.66 -7.38 1.86
N TYR A 70 -8.57 -6.97 0.98
CA TYR A 70 -9.11 -7.84 -0.07
C TYR A 70 -9.19 -7.10 -1.39
N GLY A 71 -9.24 -7.87 -2.47
CA GLY A 71 -9.34 -7.35 -3.82
C GLY A 71 -9.49 -8.45 -4.84
N ASN A 72 -9.36 -8.07 -6.11
CA ASN A 72 -9.41 -8.98 -7.25
C ASN A 72 -8.13 -8.80 -8.08
N TRP A 73 -7.48 -9.91 -8.42
CA TRP A 73 -6.24 -9.96 -9.22
C TRP A 73 -6.45 -9.64 -10.69
N GLY A 74 -7.70 -9.67 -11.15
CA GLY A 74 -8.08 -9.48 -12.54
C GLY A 74 -7.99 -10.76 -13.36
N ALA A 75 -7.70 -11.93 -12.76
CA ALA A 75 -7.65 -13.17 -13.52
C ALA A 75 -9.07 -13.66 -13.82
N ASP A 76 -9.41 -13.77 -15.10
CA ASP A 76 -10.68 -14.31 -15.60
C ASP A 76 -10.49 -15.48 -16.59
N GLY A 77 -9.22 -15.88 -16.84
CA GLY A 77 -8.81 -16.97 -17.71
C GLY A 77 -8.43 -18.29 -17.01
N GLN A 78 -7.48 -19.03 -17.62
CA GLN A 78 -6.91 -20.28 -17.09
C GLN A 78 -5.73 -20.03 -16.13
N GLY A 79 -5.73 -18.86 -15.50
CA GLY A 79 -4.66 -18.36 -14.67
C GLY A 79 -4.46 -19.12 -13.37
N GLY A 80 -3.42 -18.74 -12.64
CA GLY A 80 -3.06 -19.38 -11.38
C GLY A 80 -1.96 -18.67 -10.63
N ILE A 81 -1.78 -19.11 -9.38
CA ILE A 81 -0.59 -18.82 -8.59
C ILE A 81 0.59 -19.49 -9.30
N ILE A 82 1.56 -18.69 -9.72
CA ILE A 82 2.76 -19.17 -10.41
C ILE A 82 3.97 -19.23 -9.49
N ASP A 83 3.96 -18.46 -8.40
CA ASP A 83 5.05 -18.46 -7.44
C ASP A 83 4.59 -17.93 -6.07
N THR A 84 5.26 -18.40 -5.03
CA THR A 84 5.03 -18.02 -3.62
C THR A 84 6.38 -17.88 -2.93
N SER A 85 6.43 -17.13 -1.83
CA SER A 85 7.70 -16.84 -1.15
C SER A 85 8.43 -18.05 -0.58
N ASN A 86 7.72 -19.15 -0.37
CA ASN A 86 8.27 -20.44 0.04
C ASN A 86 8.48 -21.41 -1.15
N GLY A 87 8.05 -21.04 -2.36
CA GLY A 87 8.21 -21.78 -3.61
C GLY A 87 7.29 -23.00 -3.80
N ASP A 88 6.25 -23.16 -2.98
CA ASP A 88 5.33 -24.32 -3.05
C ASP A 88 4.05 -24.09 -3.87
N GLN A 89 3.82 -22.85 -4.33
CA GLN A 89 2.65 -22.42 -5.08
C GLN A 89 1.32 -22.62 -4.34
N VAL A 90 1.37 -22.75 -3.00
CA VAL A 90 0.21 -22.85 -2.11
C VAL A 90 0.25 -21.65 -1.19
N VAL A 91 -0.69 -20.72 -1.39
CA VAL A 91 -0.69 -19.49 -0.58
C VAL A 91 -1.20 -19.79 0.83
N ASP A 92 -0.36 -19.55 1.83
CA ASP A 92 -0.73 -19.68 3.23
C ASP A 92 -0.17 -18.54 4.10
N ASN A 93 -0.29 -18.66 5.41
CA ASN A 93 0.16 -17.61 6.34
C ASN A 93 1.68 -17.53 6.51
N THR A 94 2.45 -18.44 5.91
CA THR A 94 3.90 -18.38 5.83
C THR A 94 4.37 -17.52 4.66
N ASP A 95 3.47 -17.19 3.72
CA ASP A 95 3.83 -16.39 2.57
C ASP A 95 3.97 -14.90 2.84
N THR A 96 5.08 -14.37 2.35
CA THR A 96 5.44 -12.95 2.41
C THR A 96 5.11 -12.22 1.11
N TRP A 97 4.99 -12.97 0.02
CA TRP A 97 4.53 -12.49 -1.28
C TRP A 97 3.92 -13.64 -2.10
N VAL A 98 3.09 -13.27 -3.08
CA VAL A 98 2.48 -14.19 -4.04
C VAL A 98 2.54 -13.59 -5.45
N THR A 99 2.76 -14.44 -6.46
CA THR A 99 2.69 -14.04 -7.87
C THR A 99 1.62 -14.84 -8.60
N ILE A 100 0.74 -14.15 -9.31
CA ILE A 100 -0.39 -14.71 -10.05
C ILE A 100 -0.32 -14.24 -11.50
N ALA A 101 -0.60 -15.17 -12.43
CA ALA A 101 -0.74 -14.89 -13.84
C ALA A 101 -2.16 -15.25 -14.30
N ASP A 102 -2.74 -14.46 -15.19
CA ASP A 102 -4.04 -14.74 -15.81
C ASP A 102 -3.98 -15.87 -16.86
N ASP A 103 -2.79 -16.13 -17.42
CA ASP A 103 -2.50 -17.32 -18.23
C ASP A 103 -1.13 -17.86 -17.81
N LEU A 104 -1.01 -19.18 -17.82
CA LEU A 104 0.23 -19.88 -17.51
C LEU A 104 1.16 -20.00 -18.73
N VAL A 105 0.72 -19.58 -19.91
CA VAL A 105 1.52 -19.54 -21.14
C VAL A 105 2.28 -18.21 -21.24
N ASN A 106 3.61 -18.28 -21.19
CA ASN A 106 4.48 -17.11 -21.25
C ASN A 106 4.45 -16.44 -22.64
N GLY A 107 4.20 -15.13 -22.69
CA GLY A 107 4.33 -14.32 -23.90
C GLY A 107 3.09 -14.21 -24.80
N ASP A 108 2.01 -14.92 -24.48
CA ASP A 108 0.71 -14.81 -25.19
C ASP A 108 -0.31 -13.91 -24.47
N ASN A 109 0.08 -13.31 -23.34
CA ASN A 109 -0.84 -12.52 -22.52
C ASN A 109 -0.95 -11.05 -22.93
N SER A 110 -2.19 -10.64 -23.19
CA SER A 110 -2.61 -9.25 -23.01
C SER A 110 -2.54 -8.82 -21.55
N ASP A 111 -2.68 -9.78 -20.63
CA ASP A 111 -2.93 -9.52 -19.22
C ASP A 111 -1.66 -9.60 -18.36
N PRO A 112 -1.45 -8.60 -17.49
CA PRO A 112 -0.24 -8.48 -16.68
C PRO A 112 -0.17 -9.60 -15.64
N VAL A 113 1.05 -10.00 -15.31
CA VAL A 113 1.33 -10.85 -14.15
C VAL A 113 1.44 -9.96 -12.92
N ILE A 114 0.73 -10.30 -11.85
CA ILE A 114 0.68 -9.50 -10.61
C ILE A 114 1.50 -10.18 -9.53
N THR A 115 2.46 -9.45 -8.94
CA THR A 115 3.14 -9.85 -7.70
C THR A 115 2.67 -8.97 -6.55
N THR A 116 2.34 -9.60 -5.43
CA THR A 116 1.83 -8.91 -4.25
C THR A 116 2.70 -9.13 -3.04
N GLY A 117 3.14 -8.03 -2.44
CA GLY A 117 3.80 -8.04 -1.15
C GLY A 117 2.78 -8.03 -0.01
N ILE A 118 2.85 -9.04 0.85
CA ILE A 118 1.91 -9.30 1.96
C ILE A 118 2.52 -8.88 3.29
N SER A 119 3.68 -9.43 3.63
CA SER A 119 4.38 -9.20 4.89
C SER A 119 5.86 -9.54 4.73
N GLY A 120 6.69 -9.33 5.76
CA GLY A 120 8.09 -9.74 5.69
C GLY A 120 8.80 -9.71 7.03
N PRO A 121 10.13 -9.90 7.03
CA PRO A 121 10.94 -9.91 8.23
C PRO A 121 10.67 -8.71 9.15
N GLY A 122 10.55 -9.01 10.45
CA GLY A 122 10.22 -8.02 11.48
C GLY A 122 8.74 -7.67 11.56
N SER A 123 7.86 -8.38 10.85
CA SER A 123 6.42 -8.36 11.08
C SER A 123 6.09 -8.68 12.54
N THR A 124 5.17 -7.90 13.13
CA THR A 124 4.58 -8.15 14.45
C THR A 124 3.10 -8.50 14.35
N VAL A 125 2.61 -8.80 13.15
CA VAL A 125 1.20 -9.15 12.90
C VAL A 125 1.06 -10.62 12.61
N THR A 126 -0.09 -11.19 12.99
CA THR A 126 -0.48 -12.52 12.52
C THR A 126 -1.24 -12.36 11.22
N THR A 127 -0.72 -12.95 10.15
CA THR A 127 -1.39 -12.97 8.84
C THR A 127 -2.25 -14.23 8.75
N THR A 128 -3.45 -14.12 8.20
CA THR A 128 -4.26 -15.26 7.79
C THR A 128 -4.73 -15.04 6.36
N VAL A 129 -4.42 -16.00 5.50
CA VAL A 129 -5.01 -16.10 4.15
C VAL A 129 -6.40 -16.68 4.31
N VAL A 130 -7.43 -15.85 4.10
CA VAL A 130 -8.83 -16.20 4.37
C VAL A 130 -9.49 -16.81 3.14
N ASP A 131 -9.26 -16.18 1.99
CA ASP A 131 -9.71 -16.62 0.69
C ASP A 131 -8.67 -16.19 -0.34
N LEU A 132 -8.27 -17.11 -1.20
CA LEU A 132 -7.30 -16.86 -2.26
C LEU A 132 -7.62 -17.88 -3.35
N ASP A 133 -8.40 -17.42 -4.31
CA ASP A 133 -8.54 -18.10 -5.58
C ASP A 133 -7.74 -17.35 -6.66
N THR A 134 -7.84 -17.82 -7.89
CA THR A 134 -7.12 -17.21 -9.02
C THR A 134 -7.53 -15.75 -9.25
N SER A 135 -8.74 -15.38 -8.84
CA SER A 135 -9.38 -14.10 -9.16
C SER A 135 -9.45 -13.14 -7.98
N ASN A 136 -9.66 -13.61 -6.75
CA ASN A 136 -9.89 -12.79 -5.55
C ASN A 136 -8.92 -13.17 -4.44
N TYR A 137 -8.64 -12.19 -3.58
CA TYR A 137 -7.90 -12.43 -2.36
C TYR A 137 -8.54 -11.72 -1.18
N VAL A 138 -8.39 -12.32 -0.01
CA VAL A 138 -8.67 -11.77 1.31
C VAL A 138 -7.53 -12.17 2.23
N ILE A 139 -6.81 -11.18 2.74
CA ILE A 139 -5.73 -11.35 3.71
C ILE A 139 -6.09 -10.60 4.98
N ASP A 140 -6.20 -11.33 6.08
CA ASP A 140 -6.41 -10.77 7.39
C ASP A 140 -5.08 -10.50 8.08
N TYR A 141 -4.96 -9.31 8.66
CA TYR A 141 -3.85 -8.90 9.50
C TYR A 141 -4.38 -8.64 10.91
N THR A 142 -4.01 -9.49 11.86
CA THR A 142 -4.36 -9.33 13.27
C THR A 142 -3.21 -8.71 14.06
N PHE A 143 -3.47 -7.59 14.74
CA PHE A 143 -2.49 -6.85 15.52
C PHE A 143 -3.12 -5.99 16.61
N ASP A 144 -2.33 -5.66 17.63
CA ASP A 144 -2.76 -4.77 18.70
C ASP A 144 -2.44 -3.31 18.39
N VAL A 145 -3.40 -2.43 18.70
CA VAL A 145 -3.28 -0.98 18.57
C VAL A 145 -3.33 -0.37 19.96
N PRO A 146 -2.20 0.13 20.50
CA PRO A 146 -2.19 0.77 21.81
C PRO A 146 -3.14 1.98 21.89
N ALA A 147 -3.58 2.31 23.10
CA ALA A 147 -4.44 3.47 23.35
C ALA A 147 -3.82 4.76 22.78
N GLY A 148 -4.59 5.52 22.00
CA GLY A 148 -4.14 6.76 21.35
C GLY A 148 -3.11 6.58 20.24
N ALA A 149 -2.77 5.35 19.86
CA ALA A 149 -1.77 5.06 18.83
C ALA A 149 -2.40 4.75 17.47
N THR A 150 -1.56 4.78 16.44
CA THR A 150 -1.87 4.32 15.09
C THR A 150 -0.92 3.19 14.71
N ARG A 151 -1.46 2.15 14.09
CA ARG A 151 -0.69 1.09 13.41
C ARG A 151 -1.12 1.00 11.96
N SER A 152 -0.23 0.52 11.11
CA SER A 152 -0.47 0.47 9.68
C SER A 152 -0.03 -0.85 9.07
N ILE A 153 -0.75 -1.28 8.04
CA ILE A 153 -0.35 -2.34 7.11
C ILE A 153 0.03 -1.68 5.80
N VAL A 154 1.13 -2.13 5.20
CA VAL A 154 1.51 -1.75 3.84
C VAL A 154 1.38 -2.94 2.91
N ALA A 155 0.56 -2.81 1.86
CA ALA A 155 0.43 -3.83 0.83
C ALA A 155 0.85 -3.26 -0.52
N PHE A 156 1.37 -4.13 -1.39
CA PHE A 156 1.87 -3.76 -2.71
C PHE A 156 1.26 -4.68 -3.76
N HIS A 157 0.97 -4.12 -4.93
CA HIS A 157 0.62 -4.87 -6.13
C HIS A 157 1.47 -4.34 -7.28
N GLU A 158 2.35 -5.19 -7.81
CA GLU A 158 3.28 -4.86 -8.88
C GLU A 158 2.92 -5.63 -10.13
N MET A 159 2.75 -4.90 -11.23
CA MET A 159 2.46 -5.50 -12.53
C MET A 159 3.76 -5.79 -13.26
N SER A 160 3.83 -6.95 -13.88
CA SER A 160 4.86 -7.30 -14.85
C SER A 160 4.22 -7.68 -16.17
N LYS A 161 4.98 -7.47 -17.25
CA LYS A 161 4.52 -7.76 -18.60
C LYS A 161 4.27 -9.26 -18.81
N ASP A 162 5.08 -10.11 -18.19
CA ASP A 162 5.09 -11.54 -18.39
C ASP A 162 5.70 -12.27 -17.18
N ILE A 163 5.59 -13.60 -17.18
CA ILE A 163 6.08 -14.49 -16.11
C ILE A 163 7.59 -14.32 -15.89
N THR A 164 8.36 -14.12 -16.96
CA THR A 164 9.81 -13.90 -16.86
C THR A 164 10.13 -12.60 -16.13
N GLY A 165 9.39 -11.53 -16.40
CA GLY A 165 9.51 -10.25 -15.71
C GLY A 165 9.16 -10.35 -14.23
N ALA A 166 8.15 -11.16 -13.89
CA ALA A 166 7.71 -11.36 -12.50
C ALA A 166 8.79 -11.97 -11.60
N ALA A 167 9.62 -12.87 -12.14
CA ALA A 167 10.69 -13.52 -11.37
C ALA A 167 11.72 -12.53 -10.78
N GLY A 168 11.89 -11.35 -11.39
CA GLY A 168 12.76 -10.30 -10.85
C GLY A 168 12.13 -9.49 -9.71
N ILE A 169 10.80 -9.43 -9.66
CA ILE A 169 10.03 -8.58 -8.77
C ILE A 169 9.91 -9.16 -7.36
N ALA A 170 9.81 -10.49 -7.23
CA ALA A 170 9.70 -11.18 -5.93
C ALA A 170 10.74 -10.69 -4.91
N SER A 171 11.98 -10.45 -5.37
CA SER A 171 13.09 -9.97 -4.55
C SER A 171 12.84 -8.61 -3.87
N HIS A 172 11.91 -7.79 -4.38
CA HIS A 172 11.54 -6.51 -3.77
C HIS A 172 10.87 -6.69 -2.39
N TYR A 173 10.17 -7.80 -2.19
CA TYR A 173 9.29 -8.03 -1.04
C TYR A 173 9.94 -8.81 0.12
N GLU A 174 11.18 -9.26 -0.06
CA GLU A 174 11.92 -10.10 0.91
C GLU A 174 12.23 -9.40 2.24
N SER A 175 12.27 -8.06 2.28
CA SER A 175 12.53 -7.31 3.50
C SER A 175 12.20 -5.82 3.37
N GLY A 176 12.07 -5.11 4.49
CA GLY A 176 11.95 -3.64 4.48
C GLY A 176 13.14 -2.94 3.81
N SER A 177 14.34 -3.52 3.89
CA SER A 177 15.52 -3.02 3.17
C SER A 177 15.42 -3.24 1.66
N ALA A 178 14.83 -4.34 1.21
CA ALA A 178 14.57 -4.60 -0.20
C ALA A 178 13.51 -3.64 -0.75
N LEU A 179 12.40 -3.45 -0.02
CA LEU A 179 11.37 -2.45 -0.33
C LEU A 179 11.97 -1.04 -0.50
N ASN A 180 12.92 -0.66 0.37
CA ASN A 180 13.57 0.64 0.28
C ASN A 180 14.53 0.74 -0.91
N GLN A 181 15.27 -0.32 -1.23
CA GLN A 181 16.18 -0.37 -2.39
C GLN A 181 15.43 -0.31 -3.72
N ALA A 182 14.28 -0.98 -3.80
CA ALA A 182 13.36 -0.92 -4.93
C ALA A 182 12.55 0.40 -4.98
N ASN A 183 12.85 1.37 -4.11
CA ASN A 183 12.16 2.66 -4.01
C ASN A 183 10.63 2.55 -3.74
N LEU A 184 10.17 1.39 -3.26
CA LEU A 184 8.74 1.15 -3.01
C LEU A 184 8.21 1.93 -1.80
N LEU A 185 9.10 2.50 -0.98
CA LEU A 185 8.76 3.34 0.17
C LEU A 185 8.79 4.85 -0.13
N ALA A 186 8.88 5.24 -1.41
CA ALA A 186 8.88 6.63 -1.84
C ALA A 186 7.63 7.38 -1.33
N GLY A 187 7.82 8.59 -0.81
CA GLY A 187 6.73 9.43 -0.28
C GLY A 187 6.18 9.03 1.10
N LEU A 188 6.70 7.96 1.73
CA LEU A 188 6.40 7.66 3.13
C LEU A 188 7.36 8.39 4.07
N THR A 189 6.80 9.10 5.04
CA THR A 189 7.52 9.73 6.15
C THR A 189 8.04 8.70 7.15
N ASN A 190 9.05 9.07 7.94
CA ASN A 190 9.57 8.25 9.04
C ASN A 190 8.50 7.88 10.07
N SER A 191 7.56 8.79 10.33
CA SER A 191 6.41 8.54 11.21
C SER A 191 5.44 7.51 10.63
N GLU A 192 5.19 7.51 9.31
CA GLU A 192 4.37 6.47 8.65
C GLU A 192 5.10 5.13 8.66
N ARG A 193 6.39 5.11 8.30
CA ARG A 193 7.20 3.88 8.26
C ARG A 193 7.30 3.20 9.62
N SER A 194 7.40 3.97 10.71
CA SER A 194 7.47 3.42 12.07
C SER A 194 6.13 2.90 12.63
N ARG A 195 5.00 3.20 11.96
CA ARG A 195 3.68 2.65 12.31
C ARG A 195 3.38 1.35 11.59
N VAL A 196 4.14 1.02 10.54
CA VAL A 196 3.97 -0.22 9.79
C VAL A 196 4.33 -1.42 10.65
N VAL A 197 3.45 -2.41 10.68
CA VAL A 197 3.59 -3.61 11.54
C VAL A 197 3.77 -4.91 10.77
N ASN A 198 3.47 -4.97 9.47
CA ASN A 198 3.69 -6.16 8.64
C ASN A 198 5.09 -6.23 7.99
N TYR A 199 5.92 -5.20 8.20
CA TYR A 199 7.34 -5.16 7.82
C TYR A 199 8.14 -4.31 8.80
N ALA A 200 9.39 -4.70 9.10
CA ALA A 200 10.34 -3.77 9.71
C ALA A 200 10.91 -2.81 8.65
N LEU A 201 10.34 -1.60 8.55
CA LEU A 201 10.74 -0.62 7.55
C LEU A 201 11.93 0.26 8.00
N PRO A 202 12.95 0.46 7.14
CA PRO A 202 14.04 1.37 7.42
C PRO A 202 13.56 2.82 7.38
N GLN A 203 14.11 3.64 8.26
CA GLN A 203 13.87 5.08 8.25
C GLN A 203 14.56 5.71 7.03
N ALA A 204 13.90 6.66 6.38
CA ALA A 204 14.53 7.50 5.38
C ALA A 204 15.63 8.32 6.05
N SER A 205 16.78 8.45 5.38
CA SER A 205 17.85 9.34 5.81
C SER A 205 17.31 10.76 5.85
N VAL A 206 17.36 11.39 7.03
CA VAL A 206 17.22 12.84 7.11
C VAL A 206 18.46 13.39 6.43
N ALA A 207 18.32 13.95 5.22
CA ALA A 207 19.44 14.68 4.64
C ALA A 207 19.80 15.77 5.66
N GLU A 208 20.99 15.69 6.28
CA GLU A 208 21.53 16.82 7.01
C GLU A 208 21.54 17.98 6.01
N ASP A 209 20.77 19.02 6.33
CA ASP A 209 20.81 20.29 5.63
C ASP A 209 22.15 20.97 5.92
N THR A 210 23.22 20.42 5.36
CA THR A 210 24.58 20.97 5.43
C THR A 210 24.76 22.06 4.35
N ARG A 211 23.68 22.73 3.93
CA ARG A 211 23.74 23.93 3.08
C ARG A 211 23.28 25.21 3.79
N ALA A 212 22.87 25.17 5.05
CA ALA A 212 22.50 26.36 5.81
C ALA A 212 23.69 27.20 6.37
N ARG A 213 24.95 26.86 6.06
CA ARG A 213 26.12 27.68 6.42
C ARG A 213 27.12 27.84 5.27
N SER A 214 26.69 28.45 4.17
CA SER A 214 27.62 29.13 3.26
C SER A 214 26.91 30.20 2.44
N SER A 215 27.41 31.43 2.57
CA SER A 215 27.31 32.57 1.64
C SER A 215 25.93 33.21 1.36
N SER A 216 25.67 34.26 2.13
CA SER A 216 25.34 35.61 1.65
C SER A 216 24.94 35.83 0.18
N GLY A 217 23.75 36.42 -0.01
CA GLY A 217 23.51 37.46 -1.00
C GLY A 217 22.69 37.06 -2.24
N GLY A 218 21.55 37.71 -2.44
CA GLY A 218 20.91 37.82 -3.75
C GLY A 218 19.43 37.46 -3.78
N SER A 219 18.57 38.47 -3.65
CA SER A 219 17.14 38.44 -3.93
C SER A 219 16.82 38.04 -5.38
N ALA A 220 15.85 37.15 -5.59
CA ALA A 220 14.91 37.22 -6.73
C ALA A 220 13.79 36.16 -6.62
N GLY A 221 12.54 36.63 -6.59
CA GLY A 221 11.43 36.02 -7.32
C GLY A 221 10.85 34.68 -6.84
N ALA A 222 9.90 34.73 -5.90
CA ALA A 222 8.84 33.73 -5.82
C ALA A 222 7.51 34.41 -5.48
N ALA A 223 6.79 34.83 -6.52
CA ALA A 223 5.36 35.06 -6.47
C ALA A 223 4.73 33.95 -7.32
N PHE A 224 3.90 33.09 -6.72
CA PHE A 224 2.72 32.50 -7.40
C PHE A 224 1.73 31.93 -6.37
N MET A 225 0.75 32.78 -6.08
CA MET A 225 -0.68 32.55 -5.79
C MET A 225 -1.13 31.21 -5.19
N ALA A 226 -1.57 31.29 -3.94
CA ALA A 226 -2.56 30.39 -3.36
C ALA A 226 -3.92 30.56 -4.07
N LEU A 227 -4.63 29.45 -4.29
CA LEU A 227 -6.08 29.50 -4.54
C LEU A 227 -6.77 28.40 -3.73
N ILE A 228 -7.47 28.86 -2.68
CA ILE A 228 -8.39 28.09 -1.87
C ILE A 228 -9.68 27.92 -2.67
N ALA A 229 -10.13 26.68 -2.86
CA ALA A 229 -11.51 26.36 -3.18
C ALA A 229 -12.00 25.33 -2.16
N GLY A 230 -12.84 25.76 -1.23
CA GLY A 230 -13.43 24.92 -0.21
C GLY A 230 -14.71 24.22 -0.69
N MET A 231 -15.02 23.06 -0.09
CA MET A 231 -16.36 22.48 -0.07
C MET A 231 -16.63 21.72 1.25
N GLY A 232 -17.43 22.35 2.11
CA GLY A 232 -18.56 21.76 2.85
C GLY A 232 -18.35 20.71 3.95
N ILE A 233 -18.50 21.13 5.21
CA ILE A 233 -18.87 20.25 6.34
C ILE A 233 -20.40 20.21 6.45
N ALA A 234 -21.00 19.03 6.53
CA ALA A 234 -22.37 18.85 7.01
C ALA A 234 -22.46 17.70 8.02
N ARG A 235 -22.62 18.06 9.31
CA ARG A 235 -23.08 17.15 10.37
C ARG A 235 -24.61 17.10 10.34
N ARG A 236 -25.20 15.90 10.25
CA ARG A 236 -26.61 15.70 10.62
C ARG A 236 -26.67 14.94 11.94
N ARG A 237 -26.87 15.69 13.03
CA ARG A 237 -27.32 15.13 14.32
C ARG A 237 -28.80 14.80 14.20
N THR A 238 -29.18 13.54 14.32
CA THR A 238 -30.51 13.16 14.79
C THR A 238 -30.46 13.02 16.31
N LYS A 239 -31.23 13.84 17.01
CA LYS A 239 -31.48 13.72 18.45
C LYS A 239 -32.73 12.85 18.63
N ARG A 240 -32.57 11.84 19.49
CA ARG A 240 -33.56 10.97 20.16
C ARG A 240 -34.44 10.09 19.29
#